data_AF-A0A2H3CK11-F1
#
_entry.id   AF-A0A2H3CK11-F1
#
_cell.length_a   1.000
_cell.length_b   1.000
_cell.length_c   1.000
_cell.angle_alpha   90.00
_cell.angle_beta   90.00
_cell.angle_gamma   90.00
#
_symmetry.space_group_name_H-M   'P 1'
#
loop_
_entity.id
_entity.type
_entity.pdbx_description
1 polymer ?
#
loop_
_entity_poly.entity_id
_entity_poly.type
_entity_poly.pdbx_seq_one_letter_code
_entity_poly.pdbx_strand_id
1 'polypeptide(L)' 'RDVTCPGHHKVNQFGPDDDYEEEEEIFYVTLELGNVEPALIPSSDSYYLVDLDTPTPFLQLVGTVLKGRHKTLLGTELLF' A
#
# COMPACT_ATOMS: atom_id res chain seq x y z
N ARG A 1 0.38 21.70 -36.70
CA ARG A 1 1.48 20.74 -36.45
C ARG A 1 1.32 20.34 -34.99
N ASP A 2 0.81 19.14 -34.75
CA ASP A 2 0.57 18.66 -33.40
C ASP A 2 1.90 18.22 -32.81
N VAL A 3 2.34 18.92 -31.77
CA VAL A 3 3.58 18.61 -31.04
C VAL A 3 3.27 17.48 -30.06
N THR A 4 3.91 16.33 -30.23
CA THR A 4 3.92 15.27 -29.22
C THR A 4 5.18 15.37 -28.38
N CYS A 5 5.09 15.03 -27.09
CA CYS A 5 6.25 14.88 -26.22
C CYS A 5 7.18 13.77 -26.77
N PRO A 6 8.51 13.85 -26.56
CA PRO A 6 9.42 12.77 -26.94
C PRO A 6 8.95 11.41 -26.39
N GLY A 7 8.98 10.38 -27.23
CA GLY A 7 8.52 9.03 -26.88
C GLY A 7 7.00 8.80 -27.04
N HIS A 8 6.21 9.82 -27.37
CA HIS A 8 4.75 9.70 -27.50
C HIS A 8 4.30 9.92 -28.94
N HIS A 9 3.36 9.10 -29.39
CA HIS A 9 2.74 9.23 -30.71
C HIS A 9 1.23 9.40 -30.55
N LYS A 10 0.67 10.36 -31.30
CA LYS A 10 -0.77 10.62 -31.30
C LYS A 10 -1.47 9.46 -32.02
N VAL A 11 -2.43 8.83 -31.36
CA VAL A 11 -3.30 7.79 -31.93
C VAL A 11 -4.71 8.34 -32.10
N ASN A 12 -5.41 7.89 -33.15
CA ASN A 12 -6.82 8.24 -33.37
C ASN A 12 -7.77 7.34 -32.58
N GLN A 13 -7.28 6.17 -32.15
CA GLN A 13 -7.99 5.21 -31.32
C GLN A 13 -6.96 4.33 -30.60
N PHE A 14 -7.24 3.94 -29.35
CA PHE A 14 -6.44 2.95 -28.63
C PHE A 14 -6.72 1.53 -29.18
N GLY A 15 -5.80 0.60 -28.92
CA GLY A 15 -6.02 -0.82 -29.20
C GLY A 15 -7.14 -1.42 -28.33
N PRO A 16 -7.56 -2.65 -28.61
CA PRO A 16 -8.49 -3.38 -27.73
C PRO A 16 -7.88 -3.52 -26.32
N ASP A 17 -8.74 -3.48 -25.30
CA ASP A 17 -8.38 -3.41 -23.87
C ASP A 17 -7.94 -4.78 -23.29
N ASP A 18 -7.57 -5.71 -24.17
CA ASP A 18 -7.36 -7.13 -23.87
C ASP A 18 -6.11 -7.40 -23.00
N ASP A 19 -5.24 -6.40 -22.83
CA ASP A 19 -4.00 -6.47 -22.05
C ASP A 19 -4.17 -6.01 -20.58
N TYR A 20 -5.34 -5.52 -20.18
CA TYR A 20 -5.64 -5.18 -18.79
C TYR A 20 -6.36 -6.37 -18.14
N GLU A 21 -5.69 -7.01 -17.18
CA GLU A 21 -6.33 -8.05 -16.36
C GLU A 21 -7.50 -7.42 -15.57
N GLU A 22 -8.69 -8.01 -15.65
CA GLU A 22 -9.89 -7.54 -14.90
C GLU A 22 -9.76 -7.75 -13.38
N GLU A 23 -8.65 -8.33 -12.91
CA GLU A 23 -8.41 -8.65 -11.51
C GLU A 23 -7.94 -7.42 -10.72
N GLU A 24 -8.51 -7.19 -9.53
CA GLU A 24 -8.04 -6.15 -8.62
C GLU A 24 -6.59 -6.42 -8.21
N GLU A 25 -5.70 -5.44 -8.40
CA GLU A 25 -4.32 -5.52 -7.91
C GLU A 25 -4.30 -5.44 -6.37
N ILE A 26 -4.02 -6.58 -5.72
CA ILE A 26 -3.89 -6.67 -4.26
C ILE A 26 -2.42 -6.68 -3.89
N PHE A 27 -2.04 -5.77 -2.98
CA PHE A 27 -0.69 -5.71 -2.40
C PHE A 27 -0.74 -5.98 -0.91
N TYR A 28 0.22 -6.77 -0.43
CA TYR A 28 0.39 -7.07 0.99
C TYR A 28 1.49 -6.19 1.59
N VAL A 29 1.25 -5.68 2.79
CA VAL A 29 2.24 -4.94 3.58
C VAL A 29 2.40 -5.57 4.95
N THR A 30 3.63 -5.58 5.47
CA THR A 30 3.92 -6.05 6.82
C THR A 30 4.08 -4.85 7.77
N LEU A 31 3.52 -4.99 8.98
CA LEU A 31 3.53 -3.96 10.02
C LEU A 31 4.49 -4.40 11.14
N GLU A 32 5.67 -3.80 11.18
CA GLU A 32 6.61 -3.96 12.30
C GLU A 32 6.20 -3.06 13.47
N LEU A 33 5.55 -3.62 14.49
CA LEU A 33 5.03 -2.85 15.64
C LEU A 33 6.11 -2.51 16.70
N GLY A 34 7.31 -3.09 16.60
CA GLY A 34 8.38 -2.86 17.57
C GLY A 34 8.02 -3.37 18.97
N ASN A 35 8.39 -2.63 20.01
CA ASN A 35 8.20 -3.02 21.41
C ASN A 35 6.82 -2.59 21.94
N VAL A 36 5.75 -3.15 21.37
CA VAL A 36 4.39 -3.02 21.90
C VAL A 36 4.14 -4.02 23.03
N GLU A 37 3.20 -3.70 23.93
CA GLU A 37 2.76 -4.63 24.96
C GLU A 37 2.23 -5.92 24.29
N PRO A 38 2.75 -7.11 24.62
CA PRO A 38 2.36 -8.35 23.93
C PRO A 38 0.86 -8.69 24.02
N ALA A 39 0.20 -8.23 25.08
CA ALA A 39 -1.23 -8.42 25.29
C ALA A 39 -2.09 -7.52 24.39
N LEU A 40 -1.54 -6.42 23.85
CA LEU A 40 -2.29 -5.41 23.10
C LEU A 40 -2.91 -5.99 21.82
N ILE A 41 -2.16 -6.81 21.07
CA ILE A 41 -2.63 -7.41 19.82
C ILE A 41 -3.78 -8.40 20.07
N PRO A 42 -3.63 -9.44 20.93
CA PRO A 42 -4.71 -10.39 21.18
C PRO A 42 -5.90 -9.79 21.94
N SER A 43 -5.75 -8.65 22.63
CA SER A 43 -6.85 -7.94 23.29
C SER A 43 -7.59 -6.95 22.38
N SER A 44 -7.18 -6.81 21.12
CA SER A 44 -7.77 -5.86 20.18
C SER A 44 -8.81 -6.56 19.29
N ASP A 45 -10.10 -6.28 19.53
CA ASP A 45 -11.18 -6.77 18.66
C ASP A 45 -11.34 -5.93 17.38
N SER A 46 -10.64 -4.80 17.29
CA SER A 46 -10.66 -3.90 16.13
C SER A 46 -9.35 -3.11 16.02
N TYR A 47 -9.08 -2.64 14.81
CA TYR A 47 -7.99 -1.72 14.52
C TYR A 47 -8.47 -0.62 13.57
N TYR A 48 -7.82 0.54 13.65
CA TYR A 48 -8.03 1.62 12.69
C TYR A 48 -6.68 2.00 12.09
N LEU A 49 -6.61 2.01 10.76
CA LEU A 49 -5.41 2.34 10.02
C LEU A 49 -5.74 3.49 9.08
N VAL A 50 -5.04 4.61 9.25
CA VAL A 50 -5.30 5.85 8.51
C VAL A 50 -4.02 6.40 7.89
N ASP A 51 -4.18 7.21 6.85
CA ASP A 51 -3.11 7.93 6.17
C ASP A 51 -2.03 7.02 5.56
N LEU A 52 -2.42 5.84 5.04
CA LEU A 52 -1.52 4.87 4.38
C LEU A 52 -0.88 5.38 3.09
N ASP A 53 -1.48 6.38 2.45
CA ASP A 53 -0.98 7.07 1.27
C ASP A 53 0.00 8.19 1.61
N THR A 54 0.19 8.50 2.90
CA THR A 54 1.10 9.53 3.37
C THR A 54 2.42 8.93 3.87
N PRO A 55 3.51 9.70 3.97
CA PRO A 55 4.75 9.21 4.56
C PRO A 55 4.63 8.78 6.04
N THR A 56 3.53 9.11 6.71
CA THR A 56 3.33 8.96 8.16
C THR A 56 1.95 8.37 8.47
N PRO A 57 1.78 7.05 8.34
CA PRO A 57 0.53 6.38 8.68
C PRO A 57 0.34 6.29 10.20
N PHE A 58 -0.91 6.12 10.63
CA PHE A 58 -1.24 5.88 12.04
C PHE A 58 -2.07 4.60 12.20
N LEU A 59 -1.73 3.81 13.22
CA LEU A 59 -2.45 2.62 13.62
C LEU A 59 -2.99 2.82 15.04
N GLN A 60 -4.30 2.67 15.23
CA GLN A 60 -4.92 2.62 16.54
C GLN A 60 -5.30 1.18 16.89
N LEU A 61 -4.82 0.72 18.05
CA LEU A 61 -5.20 -0.55 18.69
C LEU A 61 -5.76 -0.25 20.07
N VAL A 62 -7.03 -0.56 20.31
CA VAL A 62 -7.76 -0.19 21.55
C VAL A 62 -7.61 1.32 21.84
N GLY A 63 -6.90 1.68 22.91
CA GLY A 63 -6.63 3.07 23.32
C GLY A 63 -5.22 3.56 22.96
N THR A 64 -4.41 2.74 22.29
CA THR A 64 -3.04 3.06 21.93
C THR A 64 -2.96 3.52 20.47
N VAL A 65 -2.34 4.68 20.24
CA VAL A 65 -2.08 5.21 18.89
C VAL A 65 -0.59 5.07 18.57
N LEU A 66 -0.30 4.38 17.48
CA LEU A 66 1.04 4.10 16.97
C LEU A 66 1.27 4.95 15.71
N LYS A 67 2.37 5.69 15.69
CA LYS A 67 2.82 6.46 14.53
C LYS A 67 3.81 5.64 13.71
N GLY A 68 3.50 5.39 12.44
CA GLY A 68 4.30 4.60 11.53
C GLY A 68 5.18 5.43 10.60
N ARG A 69 5.95 4.71 9.78
CA ARG A 69 6.68 5.21 8.61
C ARG A 69 6.80 4.07 7.59
N HIS A 70 6.79 4.38 6.31
CA HIS A 70 7.04 3.40 5.26
C HIS A 70 8.52 3.04 5.19
N LYS A 71 8.84 1.75 5.03
CA LYS A 71 10.19 1.26 4.82
C LYS A 71 10.17 0.10 3.83
N THR A 72 10.95 0.21 2.77
CA THR A 72 11.12 -0.88 1.80
C THR A 72 12.11 -1.91 2.35
N LEU A 73 11.68 -3.17 2.39
CA LEU A 73 12.54 -4.31 2.71
C LEU A 73 13.57 -4.54 1.60
N LEU A 74 14.79 -4.93 1.97
CA LEU A 74 15.75 -5.46 1.00
C LEU A 74 15.45 -6.95 0.77
N GLY A 75 14.95 -7.28 -0.42
CA GLY A 75 14.54 -8.65 -0.78
C GLY A 75 13.03 -8.84 -0.67
N THR A 76 12.61 -10.10 -0.46
CA THR A 76 11.19 -10.49 -0.41
C THR A 76 10.92 -11.23 0.89
N GLU A 77 9.81 -10.89 1.54
CA GLU A 77 9.27 -11.62 2.69
C GLU A 77 8.20 -12.60 2.20
N LEU A 78 8.25 -13.86 2.68
CA LEU A 78 7.28 -14.91 2.35
C LEU A 78 6.49 -15.26 3.61
N LEU A 79 5.17 -15.14 3.54
CA LEU A 79 4.24 -15.52 4.60
C LEU A 79 3.59 -16.86 4.23
N PHE A 80 3.53 -17.81 5.18
CA PHE A 80 3.03 -19.17 4.99
C PHE A 80 1.96 -19.53 6.03
#